data_AF-A0A971QCN7-F1
#
_entry.id   AF-A0A971QCN7-F1
#
_cell.length_a   1.000
_cell.length_b   1.000
_cell.length_c   1.000
_cell.angle_alpha   90.00
_cell.angle_beta   90.00
_cell.angle_gamma   90.00
#
_symmetry.space_group_name_H-M   'P 1'
#
loop_
_entity.id
_entity.type
_entity.pdbx_description
1 polymer ?
#
loop_
_entity_poly.entity_id
_entity_poly.type
_entity_poly.pdbx_seq_one_letter_code
_entity_poly.pdbx_strand_id
1 'polypeptide(L)'
;MVCKRLLLVSVAACALASLPAAVYANVYASGLKAVGDDGLSFILNENADTNVKIEVLADGVPVYAEDLGPKAAGTHTWSWSGAGFVTGANHTVKITASDDGYAGWTQIVADNTTTSFYIPVGVSINKNRNSPNFGKIYISEGGGGATAFRTTTSGIYMLNADGSDAGFATGGKDWAAAGNSSPFKSTIGADDHLYVMDYSNDLAWEFSADMSSVTQLIDGSNKTSAQWAEGIHVEGTQAQGNRKIYLVNSNYNDTARKGLIEYNLGGNAAATAGDTGTQIIGPSYFGYYPRDVARDSNGDWYMNQFRSELDEAPPVSKFADGPPPINTAVWEANKALYRGAYGIDIFEDKNWVAYGDYYAGLVQIFDMTTGAYVGGFDAGNRLREIAFDAAGNLVTVDNSLELARIWSPGDGGNWYATESYFTIIPEPATLVLLTLGGFLLRRRVR
;
A
#
# COMPACT_ATOMS: atom_id res chain seq x y z
N MET A 1 2.23 -0.83 -76.01
CA MET A 1 1.85 0.40 -75.28
C MET A 1 1.84 0.03 -73.80
N VAL A 2 2.97 0.21 -73.13
CA VAL A 2 3.20 -0.21 -71.73
C VAL A 2 3.14 1.05 -70.89
N CYS A 3 2.06 1.22 -70.12
CA CYS A 3 1.91 2.37 -69.23
C CYS A 3 2.16 1.92 -67.78
N LYS A 4 3.37 2.21 -67.30
CA LYS A 4 3.79 2.02 -65.90
C LYS A 4 2.90 2.89 -65.00
N ARG A 5 2.13 2.29 -64.09
CA ARG A 5 1.52 2.98 -62.96
C ARG A 5 2.52 3.02 -61.81
N LEU A 6 2.97 4.23 -61.45
CA LEU A 6 3.78 4.50 -60.28
C LEU A 6 2.94 4.25 -59.01
N LEU A 7 3.45 3.42 -58.11
CA LEU A 7 3.03 3.36 -56.71
C LEU A 7 3.45 4.67 -56.01
N LEU A 8 2.52 5.30 -55.28
CA LEU A 8 2.84 6.17 -54.16
C LEU A 8 2.28 5.50 -52.90
N VAL A 9 3.18 4.93 -52.10
CA VAL A 9 2.91 4.50 -50.73
C VAL A 9 3.24 5.68 -49.85
N SER A 10 2.21 6.35 -49.33
CA SER A 10 2.33 7.36 -48.28
C SER A 10 2.50 6.66 -46.94
N VAL A 11 3.73 6.66 -46.41
CA VAL A 11 4.03 6.24 -45.04
C VAL A 11 3.57 7.36 -44.10
N ALA A 12 2.45 7.15 -43.42
CA ALA A 12 2.06 7.95 -42.27
C ALA A 12 2.86 7.47 -41.07
N ALA A 13 3.91 8.21 -40.70
CA ALA A 13 4.61 8.02 -39.44
C ALA A 13 3.71 8.51 -38.30
N CYS A 14 2.96 7.60 -37.67
CA CYS A 14 2.40 7.87 -36.35
C CYS A 14 3.57 7.95 -35.37
N ALA A 15 3.89 9.18 -34.94
CA ALA A 15 4.72 9.38 -33.76
C ALA A 15 3.96 8.78 -32.57
N LEU A 16 4.39 7.60 -32.12
CA LEU A 16 4.05 7.14 -30.78
C LEU A 16 4.61 8.20 -29.82
N ALA A 17 3.72 8.90 -29.12
CA ALA A 17 4.09 9.60 -27.91
C ALA A 17 4.67 8.54 -26.97
N SER A 18 6.01 8.52 -26.84
CA SER A 18 6.67 7.82 -25.76
C SER A 18 6.16 8.48 -24.47
N LEU A 19 5.22 7.82 -23.78
CA LEU A 19 5.02 8.08 -22.36
C LEU A 19 6.41 7.95 -21.73
N PRO A 20 6.88 8.94 -20.94
CA PRO A 20 8.10 8.74 -20.18
C PRO A 20 7.90 7.45 -19.38
N ALA A 21 8.82 6.49 -19.53
CA ALA A 21 8.89 5.38 -18.60
C ALA A 21 8.87 5.99 -17.19
N ALA A 22 8.02 5.48 -16.30
CA ALA A 22 8.04 5.90 -14.91
C ALA A 22 9.49 5.73 -14.44
N VAL A 23 10.17 6.85 -14.20
CA VAL A 23 11.46 6.81 -13.55
C VAL A 23 11.14 6.37 -12.14
N TYR A 24 11.76 5.27 -11.72
CA TYR A 24 11.60 4.70 -10.39
C TYR A 24 11.84 5.79 -9.35
N ALA A 25 11.08 5.78 -8.26
CA ALA A 25 11.05 6.89 -7.34
C ALA A 25 11.12 6.41 -5.89
N ASN A 26 12.02 6.95 -5.09
CA ASN A 26 12.09 6.63 -3.67
C ASN A 26 11.57 7.81 -2.86
N VAL A 27 11.96 9.03 -3.24
CA VAL A 27 11.47 10.24 -2.59
C VAL A 27 10.10 10.64 -3.12
N TYR A 28 9.16 10.93 -2.21
CA TYR A 28 7.82 11.39 -2.55
C TYR A 28 7.19 12.25 -1.47
N ALA A 29 6.20 13.05 -1.87
CA ALA A 29 5.35 13.79 -0.96
C ALA A 29 4.11 12.97 -0.59
N SER A 30 3.78 12.93 0.71
CA SER A 30 2.64 12.22 1.29
C SER A 30 1.92 13.11 2.31
N GLY A 31 0.81 12.62 2.89
CA GLY A 31 0.12 13.33 3.97
C GLY A 31 -0.40 14.73 3.58
N LEU A 32 -0.77 14.93 2.31
CA LEU A 32 -1.23 16.22 1.79
C LEU A 32 -2.49 16.67 2.55
N LYS A 33 -2.49 17.91 3.03
CA LYS A 33 -3.62 18.54 3.71
C LYS A 33 -3.73 20.01 3.32
N ALA A 34 -4.94 20.51 3.14
CA ALA A 34 -5.17 21.94 2.96
C ALA A 34 -4.81 22.70 4.24
N VAL A 35 -4.16 23.85 4.09
CA VAL A 35 -3.81 24.78 5.17
C VAL A 35 -4.38 26.14 4.79
N GLY A 36 -5.54 26.48 5.36
CA GLY A 36 -6.34 27.60 4.87
C GLY A 36 -6.92 27.32 3.48
N ASP A 37 -7.34 28.38 2.79
CA ASP A 37 -7.90 28.26 1.43
C ASP A 37 -6.78 28.17 0.39
N ASP A 38 -5.64 28.84 0.61
CA ASP A 38 -4.60 29.07 -0.40
C ASP A 38 -3.32 28.22 -0.20
N GLY A 39 -3.26 27.39 0.83
CA GLY A 39 -2.07 26.63 1.18
C GLY A 39 -2.29 25.14 1.39
N LEU A 40 -1.17 24.43 1.53
CA LEU A 40 -1.14 23.03 1.90
C LEU A 40 0.06 22.70 2.79
N SER A 41 -0.04 21.58 3.50
CA SER A 41 1.08 20.87 4.09
C SER A 41 1.31 19.53 3.40
N PHE A 42 2.56 19.08 3.36
CA PHE A 42 2.96 17.75 2.85
C PHE A 42 4.11 17.20 3.67
N ILE A 43 4.35 15.89 3.58
CA ILE A 43 5.43 15.18 4.27
C ILE A 43 6.32 14.52 3.21
N LEU A 44 7.62 14.80 3.24
CA LEU A 44 8.60 14.05 2.45
C LEU A 44 9.07 12.84 3.25
N ASN A 45 9.02 11.65 2.67
CA ASN A 45 9.48 10.42 3.32
C ASN A 45 10.99 10.43 3.59
N GLU A 46 11.76 11.04 2.69
CA GLU A 46 13.20 11.21 2.81
C GLU A 46 13.65 12.56 2.26
N ASN A 47 14.96 12.85 2.27
CA ASN A 47 15.46 14.10 1.71
C ASN A 47 15.24 14.13 0.19
N ALA A 48 14.75 15.25 -0.31
CA ALA A 48 14.76 15.57 -1.73
C ALA A 48 16.02 16.41 -2.01
N ASP A 49 17.17 15.75 -2.19
CA ASP A 49 18.47 16.42 -2.32
C ASP A 49 18.61 17.20 -3.62
N THR A 50 17.89 16.80 -4.68
CA THR A 50 17.90 17.50 -5.96
C THR A 50 16.93 18.69 -5.94
N ASN A 51 15.62 18.46 -5.75
CA ASN A 51 14.62 19.53 -5.66
C ASN A 51 13.24 19.07 -5.16
N VAL A 52 12.43 20.06 -4.75
CA VAL A 52 10.97 19.96 -4.68
C VAL A 52 10.37 21.02 -5.59
N LYS A 53 9.64 20.58 -6.61
CA LYS A 53 8.89 21.45 -7.53
C LYS A 53 7.41 21.37 -7.23
N ILE A 54 6.76 22.53 -7.15
CA ILE A 54 5.32 22.66 -7.02
C ILE A 54 4.72 23.18 -8.33
N GLU A 55 3.62 22.59 -8.77
CA GLU A 55 2.81 23.04 -9.90
C GLU A 55 1.36 23.21 -9.43
N VAL A 56 0.74 24.36 -9.69
CA VAL A 56 -0.72 24.50 -9.55
C VAL A 56 -1.36 24.20 -10.90
N LEU A 57 -2.32 23.29 -10.90
CA LEU A 57 -3.02 22.83 -12.09
C LEU A 57 -4.43 23.40 -12.09
N ALA A 58 -4.85 24.09 -13.16
CA ALA A 58 -6.24 24.44 -13.41
C ALA A 58 -6.88 23.37 -14.30
N ASP A 59 -7.83 22.60 -13.77
CA ASP A 59 -8.46 21.47 -14.47
C ASP A 59 -7.43 20.51 -15.11
N GLY A 60 -6.36 20.21 -14.36
CA GLY A 60 -5.25 19.34 -14.79
C GLY A 60 -4.18 20.01 -15.66
N VAL A 61 -4.33 21.30 -16.00
CA VAL A 61 -3.35 22.04 -16.81
C VAL A 61 -2.49 22.94 -15.93
N PRO A 62 -1.14 22.83 -15.95
CA PRO A 62 -0.27 23.71 -15.17
C PRO A 62 -0.47 25.20 -15.51
N VAL A 63 -0.76 26.01 -14.49
CA VAL A 63 -0.93 27.48 -14.60
C VAL A 63 0.07 28.27 -13.77
N TYR A 64 0.72 27.61 -12.81
CA TYR A 64 1.79 28.15 -12.00
C TYR A 64 2.78 27.05 -11.67
N ALA A 65 4.06 27.41 -11.55
CA ALA A 65 5.08 26.51 -11.06
C ALA A 65 6.10 27.27 -10.21
N GLU A 66 6.61 26.62 -9.19
CA GLU A 66 7.63 27.14 -8.28
C GLU A 66 8.62 26.03 -7.96
N ASP A 67 9.91 26.36 -7.98
CA ASP A 67 10.97 25.47 -7.52
C ASP A 67 11.35 25.88 -6.10
N LEU A 68 11.10 25.00 -5.13
CA LEU A 68 11.42 25.23 -3.73
C LEU A 68 12.87 24.87 -3.38
N GLY A 69 13.63 24.34 -4.35
CA GLY A 69 14.94 23.77 -4.16
C GLY A 69 14.91 22.50 -3.31
N PRO A 70 16.09 22.03 -2.85
CA PRO A 70 16.20 20.87 -1.99
C PRO A 70 15.44 21.04 -0.67
N LYS A 71 14.88 19.94 -0.16
CA LYS A 71 14.17 19.91 1.12
C LYS A 71 14.53 18.64 1.89
N ALA A 72 14.73 18.78 3.19
CA ALA A 72 14.92 17.64 4.07
C ALA A 72 13.62 16.83 4.23
N ALA A 73 13.74 15.57 4.65
CA ALA A 73 12.61 14.74 5.06
C ALA A 73 11.73 15.45 6.11
N GLY A 74 10.45 15.08 6.15
CA GLY A 74 9.49 15.56 7.13
C GLY A 74 8.49 16.57 6.59
N THR A 75 7.83 17.27 7.51
CA THR A 75 6.67 18.14 7.20
C THR A 75 7.09 19.50 6.65
N HIS A 76 6.47 19.89 5.54
CA HIS A 76 6.61 21.18 4.88
C HIS A 76 5.24 21.84 4.67
N THR A 77 5.24 23.17 4.55
CA THR A 77 4.06 23.95 4.19
C THR A 77 4.37 24.85 3.00
N TRP A 78 3.36 25.12 2.18
CA TRP A 78 3.44 26.01 1.05
C TRP A 78 2.11 26.75 0.87
N SER A 79 2.17 28.00 0.41
CA SER A 79 1.00 28.84 0.15
C SER A 79 1.09 29.44 -1.25
N TRP A 80 -0.03 29.45 -1.95
CA TRP A 80 -0.15 29.97 -3.29
C TRP A 80 -0.47 31.46 -3.30
N SER A 81 0.34 32.25 -3.99
CA SER A 81 0.09 33.69 -4.18
C SER A 81 -1.14 34.02 -5.05
N GLY A 82 -1.76 33.03 -5.70
CA GLY A 82 -2.81 33.21 -6.70
C GLY A 82 -2.33 33.57 -8.10
N ALA A 83 -1.00 33.62 -8.32
CA ALA A 83 -0.43 33.78 -9.65
C ALA A 83 -0.90 32.64 -10.57
N GLY A 84 -1.41 32.97 -11.76
CA GLY A 84 -1.96 31.99 -12.70
C GLY A 84 -3.39 31.54 -12.40
N PHE A 85 -4.09 32.16 -11.44
CA PHE A 85 -5.48 31.80 -11.12
C PHE A 85 -6.41 31.92 -12.34
N VAL A 86 -7.24 30.88 -12.54
CA VAL A 86 -8.21 30.79 -13.63
C VAL A 86 -9.61 30.71 -13.02
N THR A 87 -10.44 31.74 -13.24
CA THR A 87 -11.79 31.78 -12.67
C THR A 87 -12.64 30.61 -13.16
N GLY A 88 -13.24 29.88 -12.22
CA GLY A 88 -14.16 28.77 -12.51
C GLY A 88 -13.49 27.42 -12.75
N ALA A 89 -12.16 27.35 -12.73
CA ALA A 89 -11.41 26.08 -12.79
C ALA A 89 -11.21 25.50 -11.39
N ASN A 90 -11.04 24.18 -11.31
CA ASN A 90 -10.56 23.52 -10.10
C ASN A 90 -9.02 23.60 -10.04
N HIS A 91 -8.47 24.12 -8.95
CA HIS A 91 -7.02 24.22 -8.76
C HIS A 91 -6.49 23.12 -7.84
N THR A 92 -5.81 22.12 -8.39
CA THR A 92 -5.06 21.12 -7.62
C THR A 92 -3.57 21.47 -7.59
N VAL A 93 -2.82 20.86 -6.67
CA VAL A 93 -1.39 21.06 -6.55
C VAL A 93 -0.66 19.75 -6.77
N LYS A 94 0.28 19.76 -7.70
CA LYS A 94 1.21 18.66 -7.94
C LYS A 94 2.57 19.01 -7.34
N ILE A 95 3.07 18.12 -6.49
CA ILE A 95 4.37 18.21 -5.84
C ILE A 95 5.26 17.13 -6.44
N THR A 96 6.35 17.52 -7.09
CA THR A 96 7.38 16.61 -7.58
C THR A 96 8.60 16.72 -6.67
N ALA A 97 8.92 15.65 -5.95
CA ALA A 97 10.15 15.54 -5.17
C ALA A 97 11.17 14.74 -5.97
N SER A 98 12.43 15.18 -5.98
CA SER A 98 13.53 14.49 -6.66
C SER A 98 14.77 14.41 -5.76
N ASP A 99 15.47 13.29 -5.88
CA ASP A 99 16.64 12.95 -5.09
C ASP A 99 17.73 12.32 -5.98
N ASP A 100 18.99 12.44 -5.56
CA ASP A 100 20.13 11.80 -6.21
C ASP A 100 20.16 10.28 -5.92
N GLY A 101 19.44 9.84 -4.88
CA GLY A 101 19.16 8.45 -4.54
C GLY A 101 20.34 7.68 -3.96
N TYR A 102 20.11 6.37 -3.80
CA TYR A 102 21.10 5.46 -3.21
C TYR A 102 21.67 4.49 -4.24
N ALA A 103 22.87 3.98 -3.94
CA ALA A 103 23.51 2.92 -4.72
C ALA A 103 23.00 1.51 -4.39
N GLY A 104 22.29 1.36 -3.26
CA GLY A 104 21.76 0.10 -2.77
C GLY A 104 20.64 0.36 -1.75
N TRP A 105 19.95 -0.71 -1.34
CA TRP A 105 18.91 -0.64 -0.32
C TRP A 105 19.44 0.06 0.95
N THR A 106 18.75 1.12 1.34
CA THR A 106 19.18 2.02 2.41
C THR A 106 18.03 2.25 3.37
N GLN A 107 18.30 2.08 4.67
CA GLN A 107 17.35 2.45 5.72
C GLN A 107 17.28 3.98 5.82
N ILE A 108 16.11 4.56 5.56
CA ILE A 108 15.93 6.02 5.50
C ILE A 108 15.47 6.66 6.81
N VAL A 109 14.94 5.84 7.73
CA VAL A 109 14.56 6.27 9.07
C VAL A 109 15.37 5.49 10.09
N ALA A 110 16.15 6.18 10.92
CA ALA A 110 16.92 5.55 11.98
C ALA A 110 16.02 4.89 13.04
N ASP A 111 16.48 3.75 13.58
CA ASP A 111 15.80 3.06 14.68
C ASP A 111 15.59 3.99 15.87
N ASN A 112 14.34 4.20 16.27
CA ASN A 112 13.97 5.11 17.35
C ASN A 112 12.65 4.70 18.04
N THR A 113 12.14 5.55 18.93
CA THR A 113 10.89 5.34 19.67
C THR A 113 9.67 5.09 18.79
N THR A 114 9.48 5.81 17.67
CA THR A 114 8.30 5.66 16.81
C THR A 114 8.34 4.36 16.02
N THR A 115 9.53 3.88 15.70
CA THR A 115 9.76 2.68 14.88
C THR A 115 9.92 1.40 15.70
N SER A 116 9.77 1.42 17.03
CA SER A 116 9.98 0.26 17.90
C SER A 116 8.68 -0.38 18.40
N PHE A 117 8.56 -1.70 18.36
CA PHE A 117 7.32 -2.44 18.59
C PHE A 117 7.61 -3.78 19.26
N TYR A 118 6.84 -4.19 20.27
CA TYR A 118 7.12 -5.39 21.05
C TYR A 118 6.81 -6.69 20.30
N ILE A 119 5.64 -6.76 19.62
CA ILE A 119 5.30 -7.91 18.76
C ILE A 119 4.69 -7.38 17.45
N PRO A 120 5.49 -6.77 16.57
CA PRO A 120 4.99 -6.31 15.28
C PRO A 120 4.80 -7.53 14.37
N VAL A 121 3.59 -7.71 13.87
CA VAL A 121 3.18 -8.93 13.13
C VAL A 121 2.58 -8.67 11.77
N GLY A 122 2.27 -7.42 11.46
CA GLY A 122 1.70 -7.01 10.18
C GLY A 122 2.08 -5.56 9.87
N VAL A 123 2.20 -5.25 8.58
CA VAL A 123 2.32 -3.88 8.08
C VAL A 123 1.48 -3.75 6.81
N SER A 124 0.85 -2.60 6.63
CA SER A 124 0.24 -2.19 5.36
C SER A 124 0.45 -0.69 5.14
N ILE A 125 0.40 -0.26 3.89
CA ILE A 125 0.61 1.14 3.51
C ILE A 125 -0.52 1.56 2.58
N ASN A 126 -1.12 2.72 2.82
CA ASN A 126 -2.13 3.25 1.92
C ASN A 126 -1.46 3.84 0.66
N LYS A 127 -1.64 3.16 -0.46
CA LYS A 127 -1.11 3.49 -1.79
C LYS A 127 -2.05 4.38 -2.62
N ASN A 128 -3.25 4.69 -2.14
CA ASN A 128 -4.23 5.49 -2.87
C ASN A 128 -3.83 6.97 -2.87
N ARG A 129 -3.37 7.44 -4.04
CA ARG A 129 -2.92 8.83 -4.25
C ARG A 129 -4.02 9.87 -4.02
N ASN A 130 -5.29 9.47 -4.12
CA ASN A 130 -6.43 10.34 -3.91
C ASN A 130 -6.92 10.35 -2.45
N SER A 131 -6.18 9.74 -1.53
CA SER A 131 -6.55 9.61 -0.12
C SER A 131 -5.83 10.62 0.77
N PRO A 132 -6.49 11.17 1.82
CA PRO A 132 -5.79 11.87 2.90
C PRO A 132 -4.79 10.97 3.65
N ASN A 133 -4.89 9.65 3.48
CA ASN A 133 -4.01 8.66 4.10
C ASN A 133 -2.87 8.21 3.17
N PHE A 134 -2.71 8.78 1.97
CA PHE A 134 -1.64 8.39 1.06
C PHE A 134 -0.25 8.43 1.75
N GLY A 135 0.48 7.31 1.69
CA GLY A 135 1.79 7.11 2.33
C GLY A 135 1.74 6.80 3.83
N LYS A 136 0.56 6.73 4.44
CA LYS A 136 0.41 6.32 5.84
C LYS A 136 0.70 4.83 6.00
N ILE A 137 1.51 4.52 7.00
CA ILE A 137 1.95 3.16 7.34
C ILE A 137 1.16 2.70 8.56
N TYR A 138 0.60 1.50 8.51
CA TYR A 138 -0.16 0.88 9.58
C TYR A 138 0.59 -0.35 10.08
N ILE A 139 0.96 -0.37 11.36
CA ILE A 139 1.68 -1.46 12.01
C ILE A 139 0.73 -2.18 12.96
N SER A 140 0.51 -3.47 12.72
CA SER A 140 -0.22 -4.35 13.62
C SER A 140 0.69 -4.83 14.75
N GLU A 141 0.41 -4.36 15.95
CA GLU A 141 1.06 -4.80 17.18
C GLU A 141 0.21 -5.90 17.84
N GLY A 142 0.63 -7.15 17.71
CA GLY A 142 -0.14 -8.29 18.21
C GLY A 142 -0.12 -8.43 19.73
N GLY A 143 0.88 -7.87 20.41
CA GLY A 143 1.05 -7.95 21.86
C GLY A 143 1.77 -6.72 22.39
N GLY A 144 1.30 -6.17 23.52
CA GLY A 144 1.96 -5.06 24.20
C GLY A 144 3.10 -5.48 25.11
N GLY A 145 4.15 -4.67 25.19
CA GLY A 145 5.28 -4.92 26.09
C GLY A 145 6.35 -3.84 26.00
N ALA A 146 7.42 -4.03 26.78
CA ALA A 146 8.57 -3.12 26.77
C ALA A 146 9.57 -3.54 25.70
N THR A 147 9.95 -2.59 24.87
CA THR A 147 11.02 -2.70 23.85
C THR A 147 12.28 -1.95 24.31
N ALA A 148 13.30 -1.94 23.46
CA ALA A 148 14.49 -1.10 23.69
C ALA A 148 14.19 0.41 23.75
N PHE A 149 13.14 0.90 23.08
CA PHE A 149 12.89 2.34 22.93
C PHE A 149 11.57 2.84 23.53
N ARG A 150 10.57 1.96 23.72
CA ARG A 150 9.26 2.31 24.31
C ARG A 150 8.49 1.12 24.86
N THR A 151 7.44 1.40 25.61
CA THR A 151 6.40 0.41 25.92
C THR A 151 5.23 0.55 24.95
N THR A 152 4.82 -0.55 24.33
CA THR A 152 3.67 -0.62 23.41
C THR A 152 2.48 -1.34 24.04
N THR A 153 1.33 -1.25 23.38
CA THR A 153 0.11 -1.99 23.68
C THR A 153 -0.48 -2.58 22.40
N SER A 154 -1.28 -3.64 22.49
CA SER A 154 -1.86 -4.30 21.31
C SER A 154 -2.84 -3.38 20.57
N GLY A 155 -2.72 -3.30 19.24
CA GLY A 155 -3.55 -2.46 18.38
C GLY A 155 -2.83 -2.06 17.10
N ILE A 156 -3.31 -1.01 16.45
CA ILE A 156 -2.72 -0.46 15.22
C ILE A 156 -1.99 0.83 15.55
N TYR A 157 -0.68 0.82 15.34
CA TYR A 157 0.13 2.04 15.31
C TYR A 157 0.19 2.59 13.89
N MET A 158 0.17 3.92 13.77
CA MET A 158 0.24 4.59 12.49
C MET A 158 1.49 5.45 12.44
N LEU A 159 2.22 5.39 11.33
CA LEU A 159 3.35 6.26 11.04
C LEU A 159 3.08 7.04 9.75
N ASN A 160 3.63 8.25 9.67
CA ASN A 160 3.76 8.95 8.40
C ASN A 160 4.92 8.32 7.60
N ALA A 161 5.03 8.66 6.31
CA ALA A 161 6.05 8.09 5.42
C ALA A 161 7.50 8.40 5.84
N ASP A 162 7.72 9.46 6.62
CA ASP A 162 9.02 9.83 7.21
C ASP A 162 9.32 9.09 8.53
N GLY A 163 8.46 8.15 8.92
CA GLY A 163 8.56 7.39 10.17
C GLY A 163 8.12 8.15 11.43
N SER A 164 7.63 9.38 11.30
CA SER A 164 7.07 10.13 12.44
C SER A 164 5.74 9.52 12.90
N ASP A 165 5.43 9.68 14.19
CA ASP A 165 4.20 9.15 14.78
C ASP A 165 2.95 9.82 14.17
N ALA A 166 1.99 9.00 13.73
CA ALA A 166 0.69 9.42 13.23
C ALA A 166 -0.46 8.92 14.11
N GLY A 167 -0.16 8.31 15.26
CA GLY A 167 -1.11 7.94 16.29
C GLY A 167 -1.28 6.44 16.48
N PHE A 168 -2.28 6.07 17.28
CA PHE A 168 -2.57 4.70 17.68
C PHE A 168 -4.08 4.50 17.77
N ALA A 169 -4.56 3.33 17.36
CA ALA A 169 -5.98 2.98 17.39
C ALA A 169 -6.19 1.51 17.75
N THR A 170 -7.23 1.26 18.56
CA THR A 170 -7.78 -0.10 18.78
C THR A 170 -9.10 -0.31 18.05
N GLY A 171 -9.72 0.75 17.54
CA GLY A 171 -11.08 0.72 17.00
C GLY A 171 -12.11 0.23 18.02
N GLY A 172 -11.83 0.44 19.31
CA GLY A 172 -12.70 0.01 20.41
C GLY A 172 -12.67 -1.49 20.73
N LYS A 173 -11.85 -2.30 20.03
CA LYS A 173 -11.69 -3.73 20.32
C LYS A 173 -10.53 -3.99 21.27
N ASP A 174 -10.73 -4.90 22.22
CA ASP A 174 -9.65 -5.40 23.08
C ASP A 174 -8.83 -6.46 22.35
N TRP A 175 -7.74 -6.01 21.74
CA TRP A 175 -6.82 -6.87 21.00
C TRP A 175 -5.94 -7.72 21.92
N ALA A 176 -5.60 -7.23 23.10
CA ALA A 176 -4.80 -7.97 24.07
C ALA A 176 -5.55 -9.21 24.58
N ALA A 177 -6.87 -9.09 24.78
CA ALA A 177 -7.72 -10.23 25.13
C ALA A 177 -7.87 -11.27 24.00
N ALA A 178 -7.69 -10.86 22.74
CA ALA A 178 -7.73 -11.78 21.61
C ALA A 178 -6.49 -12.69 21.57
N GLY A 179 -5.32 -12.18 21.98
CA GLY A 179 -4.06 -12.92 22.10
C GLY A 179 -2.89 -12.26 21.37
N ASN A 180 -1.67 -12.78 21.56
CA ASN A 180 -0.41 -12.16 21.07
C ASN A 180 -0.19 -12.24 19.54
N SER A 181 -1.25 -12.45 18.78
CA SER A 181 -1.22 -12.46 17.31
C SER A 181 -2.48 -11.83 16.75
N SER A 182 -3.02 -10.83 17.46
CA SER A 182 -4.19 -10.07 17.06
C SER A 182 -4.06 -8.63 17.59
N PRO A 183 -4.14 -7.58 16.76
CA PRO A 183 -4.26 -7.63 15.30
C PRO A 183 -3.04 -8.31 14.65
N PHE A 184 -3.26 -8.92 13.49
CA PHE A 184 -2.25 -9.64 12.71
C PHE A 184 -1.99 -8.96 11.36
N LYS A 185 -1.74 -9.72 10.30
CA LYS A 185 -1.60 -9.16 8.94
C LYS A 185 -2.81 -8.33 8.55
N SER A 186 -2.56 -7.33 7.70
CA SER A 186 -3.54 -6.33 7.32
C SER A 186 -3.38 -5.93 5.86
N THR A 187 -4.43 -5.33 5.30
CA THR A 187 -4.40 -4.77 3.95
C THR A 187 -5.26 -3.51 3.89
N ILE A 188 -5.00 -2.66 2.90
CA ILE A 188 -5.81 -1.47 2.63
C ILE A 188 -6.76 -1.78 1.47
N GLY A 189 -8.06 -1.61 1.71
CA GLY A 189 -9.08 -1.81 0.69
C GLY A 189 -9.16 -0.65 -0.32
N ALA A 190 -9.91 -0.85 -1.41
CA ALA A 190 -10.17 0.18 -2.41
C ALA A 190 -11.00 1.38 -1.88
N ASP A 191 -11.55 1.25 -0.68
CA ASP A 191 -12.28 2.27 0.09
C ASP A 191 -11.40 3.02 1.11
N ASP A 192 -10.07 2.87 1.03
CA ASP A 192 -9.09 3.44 1.97
C ASP A 192 -9.17 2.94 3.42
N HIS A 193 -9.99 1.92 3.70
CA HIS A 193 -10.12 1.35 5.02
C HIS A 193 -9.04 0.29 5.28
N LEU A 194 -8.68 0.13 6.56
CA LEU A 194 -7.77 -0.91 7.02
C LEU A 194 -8.56 -2.18 7.36
N TYR A 195 -8.19 -3.28 6.75
CA TYR A 195 -8.73 -4.61 7.00
C TYR A 195 -7.68 -5.45 7.71
N VAL A 196 -8.04 -6.09 8.82
CA VAL A 196 -7.07 -6.78 9.67
C VAL A 196 -7.54 -8.17 10.08
N MET A 197 -6.57 -9.07 10.21
CA MET A 197 -6.77 -10.40 10.76
C MET A 197 -6.68 -10.41 12.29
N ASP A 198 -7.50 -11.27 12.89
CA ASP A 198 -7.42 -11.72 14.27
C ASP A 198 -7.03 -13.21 14.21
N TYR A 199 -5.73 -13.48 14.02
CA TYR A 199 -5.22 -14.85 13.84
C TYR A 199 -5.48 -15.71 15.07
N SER A 200 -5.48 -15.11 16.27
CA SER A 200 -5.73 -15.85 17.51
C SER A 200 -7.13 -16.47 17.56
N ASN A 201 -8.09 -15.91 16.82
CA ASN A 201 -9.47 -16.39 16.80
C ASN A 201 -9.97 -16.78 15.40
N ASP A 202 -9.15 -16.67 14.36
CA ASP A 202 -9.49 -16.85 12.94
C ASP A 202 -10.61 -15.92 12.45
N LEU A 203 -10.59 -14.66 12.88
CA LEU A 203 -11.61 -13.66 12.55
C LEU A 203 -11.01 -12.53 11.70
N ALA A 204 -11.86 -11.73 11.06
CA ALA A 204 -11.43 -10.57 10.27
C ALA A 204 -12.28 -9.35 10.61
N TRP A 205 -11.63 -8.17 10.58
CA TRP A 205 -12.22 -6.90 11.00
C TRP A 205 -11.87 -5.80 10.00
N GLU A 206 -12.77 -4.84 9.84
CA GLU A 206 -12.55 -3.59 9.11
C GLU A 206 -12.54 -2.44 10.11
N PHE A 207 -11.55 -1.56 10.04
CA PHE A 207 -11.57 -0.28 10.77
C PHE A 207 -12.39 0.77 10.01
N SER A 208 -13.12 1.60 10.76
CA SER A 208 -13.71 2.82 10.20
C SER A 208 -12.62 3.75 9.65
N ALA A 209 -12.96 4.61 8.70
CA ALA A 209 -12.02 5.57 8.08
C ALA A 209 -11.26 6.45 9.08
N ASP A 210 -11.88 6.78 10.22
CA ASP A 210 -11.29 7.56 11.32
C ASP A 210 -10.57 6.70 12.38
N MET A 211 -10.52 5.38 12.17
CA MET A 211 -9.95 4.35 13.04
C MET A 211 -10.62 4.22 14.43
N SER A 212 -11.76 4.88 14.66
CA SER A 212 -12.40 4.94 15.98
C SER A 212 -13.20 3.68 16.34
N SER A 213 -13.58 2.88 15.35
CA SER A 213 -14.40 1.68 15.52
C SER A 213 -13.96 0.56 14.56
N VAL A 214 -14.34 -0.69 14.87
CA VAL A 214 -14.22 -1.82 13.95
C VAL A 214 -15.56 -2.50 13.67
N THR A 215 -15.71 -3.01 12.45
CA THR A 215 -16.79 -3.89 12.03
C THR A 215 -16.25 -5.32 11.91
N GLN A 216 -16.91 -6.29 12.56
CA GLN A 216 -16.56 -7.70 12.39
C GLN A 216 -17.03 -8.20 11.03
N LEU A 217 -16.11 -8.66 10.18
CA LEU A 217 -16.41 -9.13 8.84
C LEU A 217 -16.66 -10.63 8.79
N ILE A 218 -15.84 -11.37 9.54
CA ILE A 218 -15.83 -12.84 9.62
C ILE A 218 -15.92 -13.21 11.10
N ASP A 219 -16.91 -14.01 11.46
CA ASP A 219 -17.15 -14.46 12.83
C ASP A 219 -16.98 -15.98 13.02
N GLY A 220 -17.22 -16.46 14.23
CA GLY A 220 -17.07 -17.89 14.56
C GLY A 220 -18.00 -18.83 13.75
N SER A 221 -19.07 -18.33 13.15
CA SER A 221 -19.95 -19.10 12.26
C SER A 221 -19.41 -19.24 10.84
N ASN A 222 -18.42 -18.42 10.46
CA ASN A 222 -17.83 -18.40 9.12
C ASN A 222 -16.53 -19.21 9.00
N LYS A 223 -16.06 -19.81 10.09
CA LYS A 223 -14.80 -20.57 10.11
C LYS A 223 -15.02 -22.07 10.27
N THR A 224 -14.02 -22.83 9.86
CA THR A 224 -13.96 -24.28 10.12
C THR A 224 -13.03 -24.57 11.30
N SER A 225 -13.17 -25.76 11.92
CA SER A 225 -12.36 -26.13 13.10
C SER A 225 -10.88 -26.33 12.80
N ALA A 226 -10.51 -26.54 11.54
CA ALA A 226 -9.13 -26.77 11.11
C ALA A 226 -8.49 -25.54 10.47
N GLN A 227 -9.17 -24.39 10.44
CA GLN A 227 -8.66 -23.18 9.81
C GLN A 227 -7.72 -22.42 10.76
N TRP A 228 -6.59 -21.94 10.23
CA TRP A 228 -5.68 -20.98 10.88
C TRP A 228 -5.54 -19.76 9.98
N ALA A 229 -6.38 -18.73 10.18
CA ALA A 229 -6.52 -17.64 9.22
C ALA A 229 -5.47 -16.53 9.43
N GLU A 230 -4.54 -16.37 8.50
CA GLU A 230 -3.35 -15.51 8.68
C GLU A 230 -3.25 -14.31 7.76
N GLY A 231 -3.25 -14.53 6.44
CA GLY A 231 -3.18 -13.48 5.43
C GLY A 231 -4.57 -12.95 5.08
N ILE A 232 -4.66 -11.68 4.72
CA ILE A 232 -5.90 -11.02 4.29
C ILE A 232 -5.67 -10.18 3.04
N HIS A 233 -6.57 -10.32 2.07
CA HIS A 233 -6.68 -9.44 0.92
C HIS A 233 -8.14 -9.05 0.71
N VAL A 234 -8.40 -7.86 0.16
CA VAL A 234 -9.76 -7.34 -0.03
C VAL A 234 -9.91 -6.75 -1.42
N GLU A 235 -11.03 -7.05 -2.05
CA GLU A 235 -11.45 -6.43 -3.30
C GLU A 235 -12.84 -5.82 -3.20
N GLY A 236 -13.10 -4.83 -4.06
CA GLY A 236 -14.37 -4.11 -4.08
C GLY A 236 -14.58 -3.29 -2.82
N THR A 237 -15.80 -2.79 -2.65
CA THR A 237 -16.19 -1.99 -1.48
C THR A 237 -17.60 -2.35 -1.05
N GLN A 238 -17.90 -2.12 0.24
CA GLN A 238 -19.26 -2.34 0.74
C GLN A 238 -20.26 -1.41 0.03
N ALA A 239 -19.88 -0.16 -0.22
CA ALA A 239 -20.71 0.85 -0.87
C ALA A 239 -21.11 0.46 -2.31
N GLN A 240 -20.21 -0.18 -3.06
CA GLN A 240 -20.48 -0.66 -4.41
C GLN A 240 -21.20 -2.03 -4.44
N GLY A 241 -21.34 -2.69 -3.29
CA GLY A 241 -22.02 -3.98 -3.21
C GLY A 241 -21.24 -5.15 -3.80
N ASN A 242 -19.92 -5.01 -3.96
CA ASN A 242 -19.04 -5.99 -4.61
C ASN A 242 -17.86 -6.42 -3.72
N ARG A 243 -17.95 -6.22 -2.39
CA ARG A 243 -16.85 -6.51 -1.48
C ARG A 243 -16.59 -8.01 -1.34
N LYS A 244 -15.33 -8.40 -1.50
CA LYS A 244 -14.83 -9.75 -1.27
C LYS A 244 -13.66 -9.72 -0.31
N ILE A 245 -13.63 -10.67 0.62
CA ILE A 245 -12.55 -10.85 1.59
C ILE A 245 -11.87 -12.18 1.30
N TYR A 246 -10.55 -12.17 1.20
CA TYR A 246 -9.74 -13.36 0.95
C TYR A 246 -8.87 -13.63 2.16
N LEU A 247 -9.01 -14.82 2.75
CA LEU A 247 -8.24 -15.25 3.92
C LEU A 247 -7.32 -16.42 3.56
N VAL A 248 -6.08 -16.38 4.03
CA VAL A 248 -5.16 -17.51 3.90
C VAL A 248 -5.33 -18.45 5.10
N ASN A 249 -5.87 -19.65 4.86
CA ASN A 249 -5.85 -20.75 5.83
C ASN A 249 -4.47 -21.40 5.85
N SER A 250 -3.66 -21.06 6.85
CA SER A 250 -2.27 -21.48 7.00
C SER A 250 -2.09 -22.88 7.56
N ASN A 251 -3.15 -23.55 8.01
CA ASN A 251 -3.02 -24.87 8.63
C ASN A 251 -2.63 -25.91 7.57
N TYR A 252 -1.33 -26.22 7.48
CA TYR A 252 -0.84 -27.21 6.51
C TYR A 252 -1.42 -28.63 6.73
N ASN A 253 -1.94 -28.94 7.92
CA ASN A 253 -2.63 -30.21 8.21
C ASN A 253 -4.08 -30.22 7.72
N ASP A 254 -4.66 -29.07 7.36
CA ASP A 254 -5.99 -28.99 6.77
C ASP A 254 -5.95 -29.46 5.32
N THR A 255 -6.13 -30.76 5.13
CA THR A 255 -6.16 -31.40 3.81
C THR A 255 -7.37 -31.02 2.97
N ALA A 256 -8.41 -30.42 3.57
CA ALA A 256 -9.63 -30.05 2.88
C ALA A 256 -9.61 -28.60 2.40
N ARG A 257 -8.97 -27.69 3.16
CA ARG A 257 -9.16 -26.25 2.97
C ARG A 257 -7.94 -25.33 3.17
N LYS A 258 -6.72 -25.84 3.24
CA LYS A 258 -5.54 -24.94 3.29
C LYS A 258 -5.39 -24.12 2.02
N GLY A 259 -4.82 -22.93 2.14
CA GLY A 259 -4.63 -21.99 1.02
C GLY A 259 -5.60 -20.81 1.09
N LEU A 260 -5.97 -20.25 -0.08
CA LEU A 260 -6.75 -19.01 -0.16
C LEU A 260 -8.25 -19.29 -0.18
N ILE A 261 -9.01 -18.65 0.72
CA ILE A 261 -10.47 -18.77 0.86
C ILE A 261 -11.12 -17.41 0.60
N GLU A 262 -12.08 -17.33 -0.32
CA GLU A 262 -12.89 -16.13 -0.59
C GLU A 262 -14.20 -16.17 0.21
N TYR A 263 -14.55 -15.03 0.80
CA TYR A 263 -15.87 -14.72 1.35
C TYR A 263 -16.47 -13.56 0.57
N ASN A 264 -17.61 -13.79 -0.08
CA ASN A 264 -18.28 -12.75 -0.84
C ASN A 264 -19.34 -12.06 0.04
N LEU A 265 -19.03 -10.83 0.47
CA LEU A 265 -19.91 -10.05 1.34
C LEU A 265 -20.89 -9.20 0.51
N GLY A 266 -20.54 -8.88 -0.73
CA GLY A 266 -21.30 -7.93 -1.54
C GLY A 266 -21.42 -6.58 -0.85
N GLY A 267 -22.65 -6.15 -0.56
CA GLY A 267 -22.93 -4.91 0.20
C GLY A 267 -23.13 -5.11 1.70
N ASN A 268 -22.96 -6.34 2.21
CA ASN A 268 -23.18 -6.64 3.62
C ASN A 268 -21.99 -6.19 4.48
N ALA A 269 -22.30 -5.80 5.71
CA ALA A 269 -21.29 -5.42 6.70
C ALA A 269 -20.41 -6.60 7.14
N ALA A 270 -20.94 -7.83 7.09
CA ALA A 270 -20.26 -9.06 7.46
C ALA A 270 -20.67 -10.21 6.51
N ALA A 271 -19.91 -11.31 6.55
CA ALA A 271 -20.26 -12.53 5.84
C ALA A 271 -21.60 -13.10 6.35
N THR A 272 -22.31 -13.80 5.47
CA THR A 272 -23.58 -14.45 5.85
C THR A 272 -23.28 -15.55 6.86
N ALA A 273 -24.03 -15.64 7.96
CA ALA A 273 -23.81 -16.65 8.98
C ALA A 273 -23.83 -18.07 8.39
N GLY A 274 -22.81 -18.88 8.73
CA GLY A 274 -22.64 -20.24 8.20
C GLY A 274 -22.01 -20.32 6.80
N ASP A 275 -21.79 -19.19 6.12
CA ASP A 275 -20.93 -19.14 4.94
C ASP A 275 -19.49 -19.34 5.38
N THR A 276 -18.92 -20.49 5.05
CA THR A 276 -17.53 -20.80 5.38
C THR A 276 -16.56 -20.39 4.28
N GLY A 277 -17.02 -19.73 3.21
CA GLY A 277 -16.20 -19.26 2.10
C GLY A 277 -15.90 -20.34 1.05
N THR A 278 -15.40 -19.89 -0.10
CA THR A 278 -15.06 -20.70 -1.27
C THR A 278 -13.56 -20.87 -1.39
N GLN A 279 -13.07 -22.10 -1.60
CA GLN A 279 -11.65 -22.36 -1.85
C GLN A 279 -11.23 -21.76 -3.20
N ILE A 280 -10.33 -20.79 -3.20
CA ILE A 280 -9.80 -20.18 -4.44
C ILE A 280 -8.49 -20.84 -4.88
N ILE A 281 -7.51 -20.98 -3.98
CA ILE A 281 -6.21 -21.60 -4.28
C ILE A 281 -5.91 -22.69 -3.26
N GLY A 282 -5.56 -23.89 -3.68
CA GLY A 282 -5.38 -25.06 -2.81
C GLY A 282 -6.59 -26.02 -2.83
N PRO A 283 -6.69 -27.00 -1.93
CA PRO A 283 -5.71 -27.34 -0.89
C PRO A 283 -4.53 -28.16 -1.41
N SER A 284 -4.64 -28.79 -2.60
CA SER A 284 -3.66 -29.79 -3.05
C SER A 284 -2.32 -29.22 -3.48
N TYR A 285 -2.25 -27.93 -3.81
CA TYR A 285 -0.99 -27.25 -4.11
C TYR A 285 -0.05 -27.14 -2.89
N PHE A 286 -0.60 -26.89 -1.70
CA PHE A 286 0.20 -26.53 -0.53
C PHE A 286 0.66 -27.77 0.26
N GLY A 287 1.97 -28.03 0.21
CA GLY A 287 2.64 -29.04 1.02
C GLY A 287 2.98 -28.55 2.44
N TYR A 288 3.15 -27.25 2.61
CA TYR A 288 3.53 -26.59 3.86
C TYR A 288 2.53 -25.50 4.23
N TYR A 289 2.87 -24.63 5.19
CA TYR A 289 1.98 -23.59 5.69
C TYR A 289 1.88 -22.45 4.67
N PRO A 290 0.79 -22.28 3.91
CA PRO A 290 0.60 -21.03 3.18
C PRO A 290 0.52 -19.88 4.19
N ARG A 291 1.14 -18.74 3.92
CA ARG A 291 1.18 -17.65 4.91
C ARG A 291 0.42 -16.43 4.48
N ASP A 292 0.63 -16.04 3.24
CA ASP A 292 0.24 -14.73 2.80
C ASP A 292 -0.14 -14.67 1.33
N VAL A 293 -0.72 -13.55 0.94
CA VAL A 293 -1.25 -13.33 -0.39
C VAL A 293 -1.09 -11.87 -0.83
N ALA A 294 -0.67 -11.69 -2.06
CA ALA A 294 -0.77 -10.42 -2.79
C ALA A 294 -1.49 -10.65 -4.12
N ARG A 295 -2.09 -9.58 -4.67
CA ARG A 295 -2.81 -9.63 -5.95
C ARG A 295 -2.40 -8.46 -6.82
N ASP A 296 -2.06 -8.72 -8.08
CA ASP A 296 -1.70 -7.69 -9.05
C ASP A 296 -2.93 -7.11 -9.79
N SER A 297 -2.71 -6.02 -10.52
CA SER A 297 -3.75 -5.34 -11.31
C SER A 297 -4.29 -6.16 -12.49
N ASN A 298 -3.61 -7.23 -12.92
CA ASN A 298 -4.12 -8.19 -13.90
C ASN A 298 -5.03 -9.24 -13.25
N GLY A 299 -5.11 -9.25 -11.92
CA GLY A 299 -5.88 -10.18 -11.13
C GLY A 299 -5.11 -11.43 -10.71
N ASP A 300 -3.82 -11.54 -11.04
CA ASP A 300 -3.02 -12.71 -10.68
C ASP A 300 -2.63 -12.69 -9.20
N TRP A 301 -2.55 -13.87 -8.60
CA TRP A 301 -2.26 -14.07 -7.19
C TRP A 301 -0.81 -14.48 -6.95
N TYR A 302 -0.25 -14.00 -5.85
CA TYR A 302 1.09 -14.35 -5.39
C TYR A 302 0.98 -14.88 -3.97
N MET A 303 1.49 -16.08 -3.73
CA MET A 303 1.47 -16.69 -2.39
C MET A 303 2.80 -17.36 -2.07
N ASN A 304 3.04 -17.59 -0.80
CA ASN A 304 4.23 -18.23 -0.27
C ASN A 304 3.88 -19.40 0.66
N GLN A 305 4.91 -20.17 1.02
CA GLN A 305 4.83 -21.26 1.99
C GLN A 305 5.92 -21.09 3.06
N PHE A 306 5.64 -21.49 4.29
CA PHE A 306 6.57 -21.41 5.42
C PHE A 306 6.83 -22.78 6.03
N ARG A 307 7.98 -22.91 6.71
CA ARG A 307 8.49 -24.14 7.34
C ARG A 307 8.70 -25.31 6.37
N SER A 308 9.02 -25.05 5.11
CA SER A 308 9.74 -26.02 4.30
C SER A 308 11.23 -25.94 4.60
N GLU A 309 11.98 -26.98 4.21
CA GLU A 309 13.43 -26.91 4.08
C GLU A 309 13.83 -26.41 2.68
N LEU A 310 15.13 -26.25 2.47
CA LEU A 310 15.72 -25.97 1.16
C LEU A 310 15.26 -27.03 0.14
N ASP A 311 14.92 -26.58 -1.07
CA ASP A 311 14.49 -27.44 -2.20
C ASP A 311 13.14 -28.16 -2.03
N GLU A 312 12.41 -27.97 -0.93
CA GLU A 312 11.12 -28.66 -0.69
C GLU A 312 9.91 -27.88 -1.23
N ALA A 313 9.87 -26.56 -1.06
CA ALA A 313 8.77 -25.70 -1.51
C ALA A 313 9.30 -24.40 -2.13
N PRO A 314 8.59 -23.82 -3.11
CA PRO A 314 8.97 -22.52 -3.66
C PRO A 314 8.69 -21.41 -2.64
N PRO A 315 9.60 -20.43 -2.49
CA PRO A 315 9.36 -19.30 -1.58
C PRO A 315 8.24 -18.38 -2.05
N VAL A 316 8.01 -18.29 -3.37
CA VAL A 316 6.94 -17.53 -4.00
C VAL A 316 6.37 -18.33 -5.17
N SER A 317 5.06 -18.29 -5.33
CA SER A 317 4.33 -18.91 -6.45
C SER A 317 3.31 -17.91 -7.00
N LYS A 318 3.20 -17.84 -8.33
CA LYS A 318 2.18 -17.04 -9.01
C LYS A 318 1.05 -17.93 -9.50
N PHE A 319 -0.20 -17.48 -9.40
CA PHE A 319 -1.38 -18.16 -9.93
C PHE A 319 -2.19 -17.19 -10.77
N ALA A 320 -2.61 -17.61 -11.96
CA ALA A 320 -3.56 -16.84 -12.73
C ALA A 320 -4.94 -16.96 -12.11
N ASP A 321 -5.71 -15.87 -12.13
CA ASP A 321 -7.12 -15.96 -11.73
C ASP A 321 -7.89 -16.89 -12.68
N GLY A 322 -8.92 -17.55 -12.17
CA GLY A 322 -9.65 -18.53 -12.95
C GLY A 322 -10.61 -19.40 -12.14
N PRO A 323 -11.16 -20.46 -12.76
CA PRO A 323 -12.11 -21.34 -12.09
C PRO A 323 -11.51 -21.99 -10.82
N PRO A 324 -12.09 -21.73 -9.64
CA PRO A 324 -11.60 -22.34 -8.41
C PRO A 324 -11.98 -23.84 -8.30
N PRO A 325 -11.20 -24.66 -7.57
CA PRO A 325 -9.96 -24.28 -6.90
C PRO A 325 -8.74 -24.37 -7.82
N ILE A 326 -7.92 -23.32 -7.81
CA ILE A 326 -6.65 -23.25 -8.54
C ILE A 326 -5.59 -24.04 -7.78
N ASN A 327 -4.99 -25.03 -8.44
CA ASN A 327 -3.96 -25.91 -7.84
C ASN A 327 -2.70 -26.02 -8.71
N THR A 328 -2.55 -25.14 -9.69
CA THR A 328 -1.40 -25.11 -10.60
C THR A 328 -0.90 -23.68 -10.67
N ALA A 329 0.34 -23.48 -10.25
CA ALA A 329 1.01 -22.19 -10.38
C ALA A 329 1.36 -21.92 -11.85
N VAL A 330 1.27 -20.65 -12.25
CA VAL A 330 1.79 -20.14 -13.53
C VAL A 330 3.31 -20.28 -13.55
N TRP A 331 3.95 -19.96 -12.44
CA TRP A 331 5.37 -20.21 -12.20
C TRP A 331 5.65 -20.36 -10.70
N GLU A 332 6.78 -20.99 -10.40
CA GLU A 332 7.34 -21.15 -9.06
C GLU A 332 8.74 -20.54 -9.02
N ALA A 333 9.05 -19.75 -7.99
CA ALA A 333 10.43 -19.31 -7.76
C ALA A 333 11.33 -20.52 -7.43
N ASN A 334 12.63 -20.41 -7.74
CA ASN A 334 13.58 -21.50 -7.50
C ASN A 334 13.63 -21.89 -6.01
N LYS A 335 13.32 -23.16 -5.71
CA LYS A 335 13.24 -23.71 -4.34
C LYS A 335 14.60 -23.71 -3.62
N ALA A 336 15.70 -23.68 -4.34
CA ALA A 336 17.04 -23.52 -3.78
C ALA A 336 17.28 -22.14 -3.14
N LEU A 337 16.38 -21.18 -3.39
CA LEU A 337 16.41 -19.85 -2.79
C LEU A 337 15.50 -19.74 -1.56
N TYR A 338 14.85 -20.83 -1.16
CA TYR A 338 13.95 -20.81 -0.02
C TYR A 338 14.69 -20.45 1.27
N ARG A 339 14.15 -19.47 2.01
CA ARG A 339 14.64 -19.02 3.32
C ARG A 339 13.47 -18.59 4.21
N GLY A 340 12.61 -19.53 4.63
CA GLY A 340 11.54 -19.22 5.60
C GLY A 340 10.54 -18.15 5.16
N ALA A 341 10.02 -18.24 3.94
CA ALA A 341 9.18 -17.19 3.35
C ALA A 341 7.91 -16.92 4.19
N TYR A 342 7.66 -15.63 4.50
CA TYR A 342 6.62 -15.26 5.47
C TYR A 342 5.70 -14.12 5.03
N GLY A 343 6.15 -12.86 5.07
CA GLY A 343 5.40 -11.73 4.51
C GLY A 343 5.57 -11.62 3.00
N ILE A 344 4.55 -11.23 2.25
CA ILE A 344 4.66 -11.03 0.79
C ILE A 344 4.00 -9.71 0.37
N ASP A 345 4.65 -8.96 -0.52
CA ASP A 345 4.01 -7.84 -1.23
C ASP A 345 4.61 -7.69 -2.63
N ILE A 346 3.91 -6.96 -3.49
CA ILE A 346 4.29 -6.69 -4.87
C ILE A 346 4.49 -5.19 -5.11
N PHE A 347 5.35 -4.89 -6.07
CA PHE A 347 5.53 -3.57 -6.64
C PHE A 347 5.55 -3.65 -8.16
N GLU A 348 4.38 -3.39 -8.74
CA GLU A 348 4.10 -3.61 -10.17
C GLU A 348 4.95 -2.72 -11.09
N ASP A 349 5.22 -1.47 -10.69
CA ASP A 349 5.99 -0.53 -11.51
C ASP A 349 7.42 -1.03 -11.80
N LYS A 350 7.95 -1.92 -10.96
CA LYS A 350 9.24 -2.60 -11.17
C LYS A 350 9.13 -4.08 -11.52
N ASN A 351 7.92 -4.61 -11.67
CA ASN A 351 7.69 -6.04 -11.89
C ASN A 351 8.30 -6.88 -10.75
N TRP A 352 8.18 -6.42 -9.50
CA TRP A 352 8.78 -7.07 -8.32
C TRP A 352 7.74 -7.75 -7.44
N VAL A 353 8.02 -8.97 -7.03
CA VAL A 353 7.39 -9.62 -5.88
C VAL A 353 8.46 -9.92 -4.85
N ALA A 354 8.23 -9.51 -3.61
CA ALA A 354 9.18 -9.70 -2.53
C ALA A 354 8.58 -10.55 -1.42
N TYR A 355 9.45 -11.22 -0.67
CA TYR A 355 9.06 -11.81 0.60
C TYR A 355 10.07 -11.52 1.71
N GLY A 356 9.60 -11.50 2.95
CA GLY A 356 10.45 -11.42 4.14
C GLY A 356 10.83 -12.80 4.70
N ASP A 357 12.13 -13.02 4.91
CA ASP A 357 12.71 -14.21 5.54
C ASP A 357 12.56 -14.15 7.06
N TYR A 358 11.76 -15.08 7.59
CA TYR A 358 11.48 -15.18 9.02
C TYR A 358 12.69 -15.59 9.86
N TYR A 359 13.68 -16.28 9.30
CA TYR A 359 14.78 -16.87 10.07
C TYR A 359 16.04 -16.03 10.08
N ALA A 360 16.37 -15.37 8.97
CA ALA A 360 17.61 -14.61 8.82
C ALA A 360 17.39 -13.12 8.56
N GLY A 361 16.15 -12.64 8.48
CA GLY A 361 15.88 -11.21 8.39
C GLY A 361 16.09 -10.58 7.01
N LEU A 362 16.26 -11.39 5.97
CA LEU A 362 16.49 -10.93 4.60
C LEU A 362 15.18 -10.60 3.89
N VAL A 363 15.19 -9.61 3.01
CA VAL A 363 14.18 -9.45 1.97
C VAL A 363 14.71 -10.06 0.68
N GLN A 364 13.89 -10.88 0.03
CA GLN A 364 14.21 -11.52 -1.25
C GLN A 364 13.22 -11.07 -2.31
N ILE A 365 13.72 -10.68 -3.49
CA ILE A 365 12.93 -10.06 -4.57
C ILE A 365 13.05 -10.90 -5.83
N PHE A 366 11.91 -11.11 -6.48
CA PHE A 366 11.76 -11.90 -7.69
C PHE A 366 11.00 -11.12 -8.76
N ASP A 367 11.24 -11.48 -10.01
CA ASP A 367 10.56 -10.93 -11.16
C ASP A 367 9.14 -11.50 -11.25
N MET A 368 8.12 -10.62 -11.28
CA MET A 368 6.71 -11.01 -11.28
C MET A 368 6.27 -11.77 -12.53
N THR A 369 7.00 -11.62 -13.65
CA THR A 369 6.67 -12.26 -14.91
C THR A 369 7.24 -13.69 -14.98
N THR A 370 8.44 -13.90 -14.43
CA THR A 370 9.22 -15.13 -14.64
C THR A 370 9.51 -15.94 -13.37
N GLY A 371 9.37 -15.33 -12.18
CA GLY A 371 9.79 -15.93 -10.92
C GLY A 371 11.32 -15.97 -10.73
N ALA A 372 12.09 -15.33 -11.61
CA ALA A 372 13.55 -15.26 -11.52
C ALA A 372 13.98 -14.38 -10.35
N TYR A 373 15.08 -14.73 -9.68
CA TYR A 373 15.63 -13.93 -8.60
C TYR A 373 16.22 -12.62 -9.14
N VAL A 374 15.80 -11.50 -8.54
CA VAL A 374 16.26 -10.15 -8.89
C VAL A 374 17.34 -9.69 -7.93
N GLY A 375 17.16 -9.92 -6.64
CA GLY A 375 18.07 -9.45 -5.60
C GLY A 375 17.45 -9.50 -4.22
N GLY A 376 18.15 -8.95 -3.24
CA GLY A 376 17.72 -8.95 -1.85
C GLY A 376 18.67 -8.14 -0.99
N PHE A 377 18.25 -7.89 0.24
CA PHE A 377 19.04 -7.15 1.22
C PHE A 377 18.77 -7.64 2.64
N ASP A 378 19.68 -7.34 3.54
CA ASP A 378 19.50 -7.61 4.96
C ASP A 378 18.65 -6.50 5.59
N ALA A 379 17.51 -6.88 6.16
CA ALA A 379 16.60 -5.97 6.83
C ALA A 379 16.48 -6.22 8.35
N GLY A 380 17.15 -7.24 8.89
CA GLY A 380 17.03 -7.58 10.31
C GLY A 380 17.39 -9.02 10.67
N ASN A 381 16.53 -9.67 11.46
CA ASN A 381 16.74 -11.02 12.01
C ASN A 381 15.51 -11.93 11.88
N ARG A 382 14.29 -11.41 12.09
CA ARG A 382 13.04 -12.19 11.99
C ARG A 382 11.90 -11.40 11.38
N LEU A 383 11.86 -11.33 10.05
CA LEU A 383 10.79 -10.60 9.36
C LEU A 383 9.44 -11.31 9.48
N ARG A 384 8.40 -10.55 9.82
CA ARG A 384 7.02 -11.02 9.93
C ARG A 384 6.12 -10.52 8.82
N GLU A 385 6.38 -9.33 8.32
CA GLU A 385 5.62 -8.74 7.24
C GLU A 385 6.45 -7.70 6.50
N ILE A 386 6.11 -7.48 5.23
CA ILE A 386 6.65 -6.42 4.41
C ILE A 386 5.53 -5.70 3.67
N ALA A 387 5.72 -4.43 3.35
CA ALA A 387 4.80 -3.70 2.47
C ALA A 387 5.58 -2.67 1.65
N PHE A 388 5.37 -2.67 0.34
CA PHE A 388 5.83 -1.59 -0.52
C PHE A 388 4.94 -0.37 -0.34
N ASP A 389 5.49 0.82 -0.50
CA ASP A 389 4.69 2.03 -0.75
C ASP A 389 4.47 2.25 -2.25
N ALA A 390 3.83 3.36 -2.62
CA ALA A 390 3.51 3.65 -4.01
C ALA A 390 4.72 4.14 -4.83
N ALA A 391 5.83 4.48 -4.18
CA ALA A 391 7.05 4.92 -4.83
C ALA A 391 8.01 3.72 -5.06
N GLY A 392 7.96 2.72 -4.17
CA GLY A 392 8.76 1.49 -4.24
C GLY A 392 9.70 1.32 -3.05
N ASN A 393 9.57 2.18 -2.02
CA ASN A 393 10.19 1.92 -0.72
C ASN A 393 9.49 0.75 -0.05
N LEU A 394 10.20 0.05 0.82
CA LEU A 394 9.68 -1.10 1.53
C LEU A 394 9.70 -0.84 3.03
N VAL A 395 8.59 -1.13 3.71
CA VAL A 395 8.54 -1.22 5.16
C VAL A 395 8.62 -2.68 5.57
N THR A 396 9.50 -3.00 6.51
CA THR A 396 9.64 -4.36 7.08
C THR A 396 9.33 -4.32 8.56
N VAL A 397 8.65 -5.34 9.10
CA VAL A 397 8.52 -5.54 10.55
C VAL A 397 9.29 -6.76 11.04
N ASP A 398 10.07 -6.56 12.11
CA ASP A 398 10.94 -7.55 12.70
C ASP A 398 10.56 -7.81 14.15
N ASN A 399 10.24 -9.07 14.46
CA ASN A 399 9.78 -9.48 15.79
C ASN A 399 10.90 -9.90 16.75
N SER A 400 12.14 -10.03 16.27
CA SER A 400 13.29 -10.25 17.15
C SER A 400 13.98 -8.96 17.53
N LEU A 401 14.03 -8.00 16.61
CA LEU A 401 14.61 -6.69 16.84
C LEU A 401 13.58 -5.69 17.36
N GLU A 402 12.30 -6.04 17.35
CA GLU A 402 11.22 -5.21 17.88
C GLU A 402 11.13 -3.86 17.15
N LEU A 403 11.19 -3.91 15.81
CA LEU A 403 11.32 -2.74 14.95
C LEU A 403 10.48 -2.84 13.67
N ALA A 404 9.96 -1.70 13.21
CA ALA A 404 9.60 -1.48 11.83
C ALA A 404 10.70 -0.62 11.17
N ARG A 405 11.12 -0.94 9.95
CA ARG A 405 12.15 -0.18 9.23
C ARG A 405 11.68 0.17 7.83
N ILE A 406 12.05 1.36 7.38
CA ILE A 406 11.69 1.90 6.06
C ILE A 406 12.95 1.92 5.19
N TRP A 407 12.85 1.33 4.01
CA TRP A 407 13.97 1.08 3.11
C TRP A 407 13.71 1.67 1.73
N SER A 408 14.62 2.49 1.24
CA SER A 408 14.62 2.98 -0.14
C SER A 408 15.53 2.10 -1.00
N PRO A 409 15.10 1.70 -2.21
CA PRO A 409 15.92 0.88 -3.11
C PRO A 409 17.07 1.66 -3.75
N GLY A 410 18.08 0.94 -4.21
CA GLY A 410 19.27 1.51 -4.86
C GLY A 410 19.08 1.86 -6.34
N ASP A 411 18.20 2.81 -6.66
CA ASP A 411 17.89 3.18 -8.05
C ASP A 411 18.72 4.34 -8.61
N GLY A 412 19.56 4.95 -7.78
CA GLY A 412 20.17 6.24 -8.09
C GLY A 412 19.14 7.37 -8.20
N GLY A 413 19.43 8.37 -9.04
CA GLY A 413 18.62 9.57 -9.16
C GLY A 413 17.17 9.27 -9.53
N ASN A 414 16.24 9.78 -8.72
CA ASN A 414 14.85 9.34 -8.70
C ASN A 414 13.90 10.51 -8.41
N TRP A 415 12.63 10.39 -8.80
CA TRP A 415 11.62 11.43 -8.52
C TRP A 415 10.21 10.87 -8.52
N TYR A 416 9.34 11.39 -7.63
CA TYR A 416 7.92 11.05 -7.60
C TYR A 416 7.05 12.30 -7.60
N ALA A 417 5.90 12.22 -8.27
CA ALA A 417 4.90 13.28 -8.26
C ALA A 417 3.61 12.85 -7.54
N THR A 418 3.20 13.65 -6.58
CA THR A 418 1.94 13.51 -5.85
C THR A 418 1.04 14.70 -6.15
N GLU A 419 -0.22 14.45 -6.49
CA GLU A 419 -1.23 15.48 -6.70
C GLU A 419 -2.18 15.56 -5.50
N SER A 420 -2.63 16.77 -5.16
CA SER A 420 -3.62 16.97 -4.11
C SER A 420 -4.99 16.40 -4.52
N TYR A 421 -5.63 15.68 -3.61
CA TYR A 421 -7.01 15.20 -3.75
C TYR A 421 -8.06 16.28 -3.46
N PHE A 422 -7.61 17.50 -3.14
CA PHE A 422 -8.44 18.65 -2.82
C PHE A 422 -8.02 19.85 -3.67
N THR A 423 -8.93 20.82 -3.75
CA THR A 423 -8.74 22.09 -4.43
C THR A 423 -8.25 23.17 -3.47
N ILE A 424 -7.37 24.05 -3.94
CA ILE A 424 -6.96 25.29 -3.25
C ILE A 424 -7.54 26.52 -3.95
N ILE A 425 -7.75 27.60 -3.20
CA ILE A 425 -8.31 28.87 -3.69
C ILE A 425 -7.50 30.02 -3.08
N PRO A 426 -6.89 30.92 -3.88
CA PRO A 426 -6.06 31.99 -3.35
C PRO A 426 -6.91 33.07 -2.66
N GLU A 427 -6.38 33.67 -1.60
CA GLU A 427 -7.13 34.58 -0.72
C GLU A 427 -7.61 35.95 -1.29
N PRO A 428 -7.48 36.33 -2.58
CA PRO A 428 -8.26 37.43 -3.14
C PRO A 428 -9.56 36.99 -3.85
N ALA A 429 -9.78 35.69 -4.11
CA ALA A 429 -10.94 35.24 -4.91
C ALA A 429 -12.27 35.30 -4.12
N THR A 430 -12.23 35.19 -2.80
CA THR A 430 -13.40 35.34 -1.92
C THR A 430 -13.98 36.76 -1.95
N LEU A 431 -13.16 37.80 -2.17
CA LEU A 431 -13.67 39.17 -2.38
C LEU A 431 -14.41 39.33 -3.71
N VAL A 432 -14.03 38.58 -4.75
CA VAL A 432 -14.69 38.64 -6.07
C VAL A 432 -16.05 37.92 -6.03
N LEU A 433 -16.19 36.82 -5.28
CA LEU A 433 -17.49 36.16 -5.09
C LEU A 433 -18.48 37.02 -4.27
N LEU A 434 -18.00 37.73 -3.23
CA LEU A 434 -18.83 38.65 -2.45
C LEU A 434 -19.30 39.88 -3.25
N THR A 435 -18.48 40.36 -4.19
CA THR A 435 -18.87 41.49 -5.07
C THR A 435 -19.92 41.10 -6.10
N LEU A 436 -19.92 39.87 -6.62
CA LEU A 436 -20.96 39.37 -7.54
C LEU A 436 -22.32 39.12 -6.84
N GLY A 437 -22.34 38.68 -5.58
CA GLY A 437 -23.58 38.55 -4.80
C GLY A 437 -24.19 39.90 -4.38
N GLY A 438 -23.37 40.94 -4.21
CA GLY A 438 -23.81 42.27 -3.80
C GLY A 438 -24.51 43.10 -4.88
N PHE A 439 -24.25 42.84 -6.17
CA PHE A 439 -24.86 43.60 -7.27
C PHE A 439 -26.27 43.15 -7.66
N LEU A 440 -26.72 41.97 -7.22
CA LEU A 440 -28.09 41.49 -7.46
C LEU A 440 -29.14 42.00 -6.44
N LEU A 441 -28.72 42.74 -5.41
CA LEU A 441 -29.61 43.21 -4.33
C LEU A 441 -29.86 44.74 -4.29
N ARG A 442 -29.42 45.51 -5.28
CA ARG A 442 -29.73 46.96 -5.38
C ARG A 442 -30.42 47.34 -6.68
N ARG A 443 -31.66 46.86 -6.87
CA ARG A 443 -32.65 47.60 -7.66
C ARG A 443 -34.08 47.26 -7.26
N ARG A 444 -34.57 47.92 -6.21
CA ARG A 444 -35.96 48.36 -6.02
C ARG A 444 -36.03 49.16 -4.73
N VAL A 445 -36.36 50.45 -4.83
CA VAL A 445 -37.36 51.17 -4.01
C VAL A 445 -37.40 52.62 -4.49
N ARG A 446 -38.57 52.96 -5.03
CA ARG A 446 -39.15 54.27 -5.43
C ARG A 446 -38.61 54.93 -6.69
#